data_AF-A0A202D755-F1
#
_entry.id   AF-A0A202D755-F1
#
_cell.length_a   1.000
_cell.length_b   1.000
_cell.length_c   1.000
_cell.angle_alpha   90.00
_cell.angle_beta   90.00
_cell.angle_gamma   90.00
#
_symmetry.space_group_name_H-M   'P 1'
#
loop_
_entity.id
_entity.type
_entity.pdbx_description
1 polymer ?
#
loop_
_entity_poly.entity_id
_entity_poly.type
_entity_poly.pdbx_seq_one_letter_code
_entity_poly.pdbx_strand_id
1 'polypeptide(L)'
;MKIGIDFHGVIDEYPRIFSKLTKKWYNKGFEIHIITGKEWSDVEPKLKKYNISFTHHYSIVDYHKQMHTNMKKKRSGWWMDEEIWNKSKGIYCKRKKVTLHFDNDLIYAKWFPENCTFVWVRKKNFKDFLIAIEKI
;
A
#
# COMPACT_ATOMS: atom_id res chain seq x y z
N MET A 1 12.31 -10.74 2.87
CA MET A 1 12.06 -9.33 2.45
C MET A 1 10.65 -8.94 2.86
N LYS A 2 10.41 -7.65 3.15
CA LYS A 2 9.09 -7.13 3.51
C LYS A 2 8.64 -6.06 2.52
N ILE A 3 7.51 -6.28 1.87
CA ILE A 3 7.01 -5.45 0.78
C ILE A 3 5.69 -4.82 1.20
N GLY A 4 5.62 -3.49 1.15
CA GLY A 4 4.39 -2.73 1.30
C GLY A 4 3.76 -2.44 -0.06
N ILE A 5 2.44 -2.48 -0.16
CA ILE A 5 1.72 -2.15 -1.40
C ILE A 5 0.51 -1.30 -1.02
N ASP A 6 0.40 -0.11 -1.61
CA ASP A 6 -0.82 0.68 -1.49
C ASP A 6 -1.99 0.02 -2.25
N PHE A 7 -3.22 0.33 -1.83
CA PHE A 7 -4.39 -0.18 -2.51
C PHE A 7 -4.92 0.75 -3.61
N HIS A 8 -5.07 2.06 -3.34
CA HIS A 8 -5.76 3.00 -4.24
C HIS A 8 -4.82 3.62 -5.26
N GLY A 9 -5.07 3.39 -6.54
CA GLY A 9 -4.18 3.79 -7.63
C GLY A 9 -3.02 2.82 -7.85
N VAL A 10 -2.98 1.70 -7.12
CA VAL A 10 -1.94 0.67 -7.21
C VAL A 10 -2.56 -0.71 -7.41
N ILE A 11 -3.10 -1.33 -6.36
CA ILE A 11 -3.73 -2.66 -6.49
C ILE A 11 -5.04 -2.59 -7.26
N ASP A 12 -5.90 -1.60 -6.98
CA ASP A 12 -7.18 -1.47 -7.66
C ASP A 12 -7.05 -1.06 -9.13
N GLU A 13 -5.97 -0.37 -9.49
CA GLU A 13 -5.62 -0.03 -10.86
C GLU A 13 -4.98 -1.23 -11.61
N TYR A 14 -4.13 -2.00 -10.92
CA TYR A 14 -3.36 -3.11 -11.51
C TYR A 14 -3.60 -4.48 -10.82
N PRO A 15 -4.86 -4.92 -10.63
CA PRO A 15 -5.17 -6.04 -9.76
C PRO A 15 -4.58 -7.37 -10.27
N ARG A 16 -4.63 -7.60 -11.59
CA ARG A 16 -4.07 -8.82 -12.21
C ARG A 16 -2.57 -8.96 -11.97
N ILE A 17 -1.86 -7.83 -11.99
CA ILE A 17 -0.40 -7.80 -11.87
C ILE A 17 -0.01 -8.04 -10.43
N PHE A 18 -0.60 -7.28 -9.52
CA PHE A 18 -0.33 -7.45 -8.10
C PHE A 18 -0.81 -8.81 -7.60
N SER A 19 -1.85 -9.43 -8.17
CA SER A 19 -2.19 -10.83 -7.89
C SER A 19 -1.05 -11.79 -8.27
N LYS A 20 -0.53 -11.70 -9.51
CA LYS A 20 0.61 -12.52 -9.97
C LYS A 20 1.86 -12.29 -9.10
N LEU A 21 2.23 -11.02 -8.88
CA LEU A 21 3.44 -10.65 -8.14
C LEU A 21 3.37 -11.07 -6.67
N THR A 22 2.25 -10.75 -6.00
CA THR A 22 2.09 -11.09 -4.58
C THR A 22 2.09 -12.59 -4.36
N LYS A 23 1.46 -13.39 -5.24
CA LYS A 23 1.55 -14.85 -5.18
C LYS A 23 2.99 -15.35 -5.35
N LYS A 24 3.75 -14.82 -6.31
CA LYS A 24 5.17 -15.15 -6.51
C LYS A 24 6.03 -14.78 -5.29
N TRP A 25 5.82 -13.61 -4.70
CA TRP A 25 6.56 -13.15 -3.52
C TRP A 25 6.20 -13.93 -2.26
N TYR A 26 4.91 -14.22 -2.07
CA TYR A 26 4.41 -15.03 -0.95
C TYR A 26 5.03 -16.42 -0.98
N ASN A 27 5.04 -17.08 -2.15
CA ASN A 27 5.65 -18.41 -2.32
C ASN A 27 7.17 -18.42 -2.11
N LYS A 28 7.84 -17.26 -2.20
CA LYS A 28 9.27 -17.10 -1.87
C LYS A 28 9.51 -16.78 -0.38
N GLY A 29 8.46 -16.78 0.45
CA GLY A 29 8.55 -16.48 1.88
C GLY A 29 8.68 -14.98 2.19
N PHE A 30 8.29 -14.08 1.29
CA PHE A 30 8.29 -12.65 1.58
C PHE A 30 7.05 -12.24 2.38
N GLU A 31 7.23 -11.31 3.31
CA GLU A 31 6.09 -10.67 3.99
C GLU A 31 5.52 -9.58 3.08
N ILE A 32 4.22 -9.65 2.84
CA ILE A 32 3.48 -8.71 2.01
C ILE A 32 2.50 -7.97 2.91
N HIS A 33 2.62 -6.65 2.93
CA HIS A 33 1.85 -5.72 3.73
C HIS A 33 0.96 -4.88 2.82
N ILE A 34 -0.36 -4.97 2.98
CA ILE A 34 -1.27 -4.04 2.32
C ILE A 34 -1.38 -2.79 3.19
N ILE A 35 -0.98 -1.64 2.68
CA ILE A 35 -0.89 -0.40 3.45
C ILE A 35 -1.80 0.63 2.78
N THR A 36 -2.95 0.95 3.37
CA THR A 36 -4.03 1.69 2.70
C THR A 36 -4.51 2.89 3.50
N GLY A 37 -4.96 3.93 2.80
CA GLY A 37 -5.67 5.07 3.40
C GLY A 37 -7.13 4.79 3.76
N LYS A 38 -7.76 3.71 3.29
CA LYS A 38 -9.18 3.40 3.60
C LYS A 38 -9.33 2.48 4.80
N GLU A 39 -10.55 2.41 5.32
CA GLU A 39 -10.98 1.39 6.28
C GLU A 39 -10.73 -0.01 5.72
N TRP A 40 -10.25 -0.93 6.55
CA TRP A 40 -9.93 -2.29 6.12
C TRP A 40 -11.17 -3.03 5.61
N SER A 41 -12.33 -2.77 6.20
CA SER A 41 -13.63 -3.30 5.77
C SER A 41 -13.97 -3.00 4.31
N ASP A 42 -13.47 -1.89 3.76
CA ASP A 42 -13.71 -1.50 2.37
C ASP A 42 -12.72 -2.16 1.38
N VAL A 43 -11.56 -2.58 1.90
CA VAL A 43 -10.41 -3.03 1.12
C VAL A 43 -10.34 -4.55 1.08
N GLU A 44 -10.54 -5.22 2.20
CA GLU A 44 -10.42 -6.68 2.31
C GLU A 44 -11.28 -7.46 1.30
N PRO A 45 -12.58 -7.13 1.09
CA PRO A 45 -13.39 -7.84 0.12
C PRO A 45 -12.85 -7.70 -1.32
N LYS A 46 -12.26 -6.55 -1.65
CA LYS A 46 -11.68 -6.30 -2.97
C LYS A 46 -10.39 -7.10 -3.16
N LEU A 47 -9.54 -7.17 -2.13
CA LEU A 47 -8.33 -8.01 -2.17
C LEU A 47 -8.67 -9.49 -2.38
N LYS A 48 -9.72 -10.00 -1.71
CA LYS A 48 -10.25 -11.35 -1.92
C LYS A 48 -10.72 -11.54 -3.37
N LYS A 49 -11.51 -10.59 -3.89
CA LYS A 49 -11.97 -10.60 -5.30
C LYS A 49 -10.82 -10.57 -6.31
N TYR A 50 -9.75 -9.84 -6.01
CA TYR A 50 -8.57 -9.72 -6.86
C TYR A 50 -7.55 -10.85 -6.66
N ASN A 51 -7.82 -11.79 -5.75
CA ASN A 51 -6.91 -12.88 -5.41
C ASN A 51 -5.50 -12.37 -5.05
N ILE A 52 -5.42 -11.35 -4.18
CA ILE A 52 -4.16 -10.81 -3.68
C ILE A 52 -3.68 -11.66 -2.51
N SER A 53 -2.44 -12.16 -2.59
CA SER A 53 -1.79 -12.84 -1.46
C SER A 53 -1.15 -11.79 -0.55
N PHE A 54 -1.45 -11.82 0.75
CA PHE A 54 -0.82 -10.93 1.72
C PHE A 54 -0.68 -11.60 3.07
N THR A 55 0.25 -11.08 3.88
CA THR A 55 0.54 -11.59 5.23
C THR A 55 0.04 -10.64 6.31
N HIS A 56 0.01 -9.35 6.01
CA HIS A 56 -0.33 -8.29 6.96
C HIS A 56 -1.10 -7.18 6.25
N HIS A 57 -1.83 -6.39 7.03
CA HIS A 57 -2.43 -5.16 6.56
C HIS A 57 -2.20 -4.00 7.54
N TYR A 58 -2.41 -2.79 7.04
CA TYR A 58 -2.43 -1.56 7.79
C TYR A 58 -3.36 -0.58 7.10
N SER A 59 -4.39 -0.14 7.83
CA SER A 59 -5.24 0.98 7.44
C SER A 59 -4.84 2.20 8.25
N ILE A 60 -4.55 3.31 7.58
CA ILE A 60 -4.34 4.61 8.23
C ILE A 60 -5.58 4.94 9.08
N VAL A 61 -6.78 4.81 8.50
CA VAL A 61 -8.02 5.14 9.19
C VAL A 61 -8.24 4.28 10.42
N ASP A 62 -8.14 2.96 10.29
CA ASP A 62 -8.44 2.07 11.42
C ASP A 62 -7.42 2.25 12.54
N TYR A 63 -6.13 2.43 12.20
CA TYR A 63 -5.09 2.73 13.17
C TYR A 63 -5.39 4.04 13.92
N HIS A 64 -5.72 5.12 13.20
CA HIS A 64 -5.94 6.41 13.83
C HIS A 64 -7.25 6.48 14.63
N LYS A 65 -8.27 5.68 14.25
CA LYS A 65 -9.45 5.46 15.11
C LYS A 65 -9.09 4.78 16.42
N GLN A 66 -8.27 3.71 16.37
CA GLN A 66 -7.81 3.00 17.58
C GLN A 66 -6.95 3.89 18.48
N MET A 67 -6.19 4.81 17.89
CA MET A 67 -5.37 5.78 18.62
C MET A 67 -6.15 7.03 19.08
N HIS A 68 -7.47 7.08 18.86
CA HIS A 68 -8.31 8.25 19.16
C HIS A 68 -7.76 9.57 18.58
N THR A 69 -7.13 9.51 17.40
CA THR A 69 -6.67 10.72 16.69
C THR A 69 -7.89 11.56 16.27
N ASN A 70 -7.77 12.88 16.32
CA ASN A 70 -8.83 13.77 15.87
C ASN A 70 -9.04 13.61 14.35
N MET A 71 -10.15 12.95 13.98
CA MET A 71 -10.53 12.66 12.60
C MET A 71 -11.96 13.11 12.34
N LYS A 72 -12.24 13.60 11.13
CA LYS A 72 -13.57 13.99 10.67
C LYS A 72 -13.98 13.16 9.46
N LYS A 73 -15.11 12.44 9.54
CA LYS A 73 -15.73 11.82 8.37
C LYS A 73 -16.47 12.91 7.57
N LYS A 74 -16.13 13.06 6.31
CA LYS A 74 -16.85 13.87 5.31
C LYS A 74 -17.34 12.97 4.18
N ARG A 75 -18.19 13.51 3.30
CA ARG A 75 -18.65 12.79 2.09
C ARG A 75 -17.50 12.31 1.21
N SER A 76 -16.40 13.06 1.15
CA SER A 76 -15.19 12.71 0.38
C SER A 76 -14.29 11.66 1.05
N GLY A 77 -14.54 11.31 2.31
CA GLY A 77 -13.72 10.35 3.06
C GLY A 77 -13.38 10.83 4.47
N TRP A 78 -12.40 10.15 5.08
CA TRP A 78 -11.84 10.54 6.37
C TRP A 78 -10.80 11.63 6.19
N TRP A 79 -10.82 12.62 7.08
CA TRP A 79 -9.89 13.74 7.12
C TRP A 79 -9.27 13.86 8.50
N MET A 80 -8.00 14.20 8.56
CA MET A 80 -7.29 14.58 9.78
C MET A 80 -6.17 15.55 9.40
N ASP A 81 -5.32 15.88 10.37
CA ASP A 81 -4.09 16.62 10.10
C ASP A 81 -3.29 15.97 8.96
N GLU A 82 -2.92 16.78 7.97
CA GLU A 82 -2.31 16.32 6.73
C GLU A 82 -0.91 15.73 6.96
N GLU A 83 -0.13 16.33 7.86
CA GLU A 83 1.19 15.80 8.19
C GLU A 83 1.07 14.44 8.88
N ILE A 84 0.13 14.31 9.83
CA ILE A 84 -0.19 13.05 10.48
C ILE A 84 -0.58 11.99 9.45
N TRP A 85 -1.47 12.32 8.51
CA TRP A 85 -1.88 11.41 7.44
C TRP A 85 -0.71 10.97 6.56
N ASN A 86 0.07 11.94 6.06
CA ASN A 86 1.13 11.68 5.10
C ASN A 86 2.29 10.88 5.71
N LYS A 87 2.55 11.02 7.01
CA LYS A 87 3.60 10.23 7.68
C LYS A 87 3.18 8.82 8.08
N SER A 88 1.88 8.51 8.16
CA SER A 88 1.39 7.23 8.70
C SER A 88 2.00 5.99 8.02
N LYS A 89 2.07 5.99 6.68
CA LYS A 89 2.65 4.86 5.92
C LYS A 89 4.15 4.70 6.19
N GLY A 90 4.90 5.80 6.15
CA GLY A 90 6.34 5.82 6.42
C GLY A 90 6.67 5.34 7.84
N ILE A 91 5.92 5.80 8.85
CA ILE A 91 6.05 5.33 10.24
C ILE A 91 5.76 3.83 10.34
N TYR A 92 4.71 3.35 9.69
CA TYR A 92 4.40 1.92 9.67
C TYR A 92 5.56 1.11 9.04
N CYS A 93 6.09 1.55 7.90
CA CYS A 93 7.20 0.90 7.22
C CYS A 93 8.45 0.86 8.08
N LYS A 94 8.79 1.96 8.76
CA LYS A 94 9.89 2.00 9.74
C LYS A 94 9.70 0.98 10.86
N ARG A 95 8.52 0.95 11.49
CA ARG A 95 8.20 0.05 12.62
C ARG A 95 8.23 -1.41 12.20
N LYS A 96 7.69 -1.74 11.03
CA LYS A 96 7.60 -3.12 10.53
C LYS A 96 8.82 -3.57 9.74
N LYS A 97 9.80 -2.69 9.52
CA LYS A 97 11.00 -2.91 8.70
C LYS A 97 10.64 -3.31 7.26
N VAL A 98 9.63 -2.65 6.69
CA VAL A 98 9.29 -2.77 5.27
C VAL A 98 10.44 -2.17 4.47
N THR A 99 10.96 -2.90 3.48
CA THR A 99 12.16 -2.49 2.72
C THR A 99 11.83 -1.96 1.33
N LEU A 100 10.63 -2.22 0.84
CA LEU A 100 10.14 -1.79 -0.47
C LEU A 100 8.67 -1.42 -0.36
N HIS A 101 8.25 -0.26 -0.86
CA HIS A 101 6.85 0.14 -0.84
C HIS A 101 6.38 0.70 -2.18
N PHE A 102 5.27 0.18 -2.70
CA PHE A 102 4.65 0.64 -3.94
C PHE A 102 3.50 1.61 -3.63
N ASP A 103 3.56 2.81 -4.17
CA ASP A 103 2.53 3.85 -4.00
C ASP A 103 2.46 4.75 -5.24
N ASN A 104 1.29 5.30 -5.53
CA ASN A 104 1.06 6.18 -6.68
C ASN A 104 1.25 7.66 -6.35
N ASP A 105 1.26 8.05 -5.07
CA ASP A 105 1.32 9.44 -4.64
C ASP A 105 2.68 9.80 -4.01
N LEU A 106 3.41 10.68 -4.70
CA LEU A 106 4.75 11.13 -4.27
C LEU A 106 4.73 11.93 -2.97
N ILE A 107 3.57 12.43 -2.52
CA ILE A 107 3.47 13.16 -1.25
C ILE A 107 3.96 12.31 -0.06
N TYR A 108 3.82 10.99 -0.16
CA TYR A 108 4.24 10.06 0.87
C TYR A 108 5.75 9.84 0.89
N ALA A 109 6.44 9.98 -0.25
CA ALA A 109 7.81 9.50 -0.45
C ALA A 109 8.80 10.05 0.59
N LYS A 110 8.69 11.34 0.94
CA LYS A 110 9.58 12.00 1.91
C LYS A 110 9.47 11.46 3.35
N TRP A 111 8.43 10.70 3.66
CA TRP A 111 8.18 10.17 5.01
C TRP A 111 8.70 8.74 5.20
N PHE A 112 9.15 8.08 4.12
CA PHE A 112 9.68 6.73 4.20
C PHE A 112 11.09 6.74 4.80
N PRO A 113 11.42 5.74 5.65
CA PRO A 113 12.76 5.65 6.20
C PRO A 113 13.78 5.32 5.09
N GLU A 114 15.03 5.69 5.28
CA GLU A 114 16.11 5.50 4.29
C GLU A 114 16.26 4.04 3.83
N ASN A 115 15.94 3.07 4.69
CA ASN A 115 16.01 1.65 4.40
C ASN A 115 14.72 1.09 3.74
N CYS A 116 13.78 1.94 3.33
CA CYS A 116 12.58 1.57 2.61
C CYS A 116 12.54 2.27 1.25
N THR A 117 12.81 1.51 0.18
CA THR A 117 12.73 2.04 -1.18
C THR A 117 11.27 2.33 -1.55
N PHE A 118 10.99 3.60 -1.86
CA PHE A 118 9.70 4.03 -2.39
C PHE A 118 9.65 3.80 -3.91
N VAL A 119 8.71 2.97 -4.37
CA VAL A 119 8.47 2.69 -5.78
C VAL A 119 7.25 3.45 -6.23
N TRP A 120 7.48 4.45 -7.08
CA TRP A 120 6.40 5.25 -7.64
C TRP A 120 5.68 4.49 -8.77
N VAL A 121 4.42 4.16 -8.54
CA VAL A 121 3.55 3.49 -9.53
C VAL A 121 2.81 4.55 -10.34
N ARG A 122 3.31 4.84 -11.55
CA ARG A 122 2.72 5.84 -12.45
C ARG A 122 1.99 5.21 -13.63
N LYS A 123 0.75 5.65 -13.88
CA LYS A 123 -0.14 5.08 -14.92
C LYS A 123 0.49 4.92 -16.31
N LYS A 124 1.26 5.92 -16.75
CA LYS A 124 1.86 5.96 -18.10
C LYS A 124 3.03 4.99 -18.27
N ASN A 125 3.86 4.81 -17.24
CA ASN A 125 5.13 4.08 -17.33
C ASN A 125 5.05 2.66 -16.78
N PHE A 126 4.01 2.34 -15.99
CA PHE A 126 3.87 0.98 -15.46
C PHE A 126 3.53 -0.01 -16.57
N LYS A 127 2.81 0.40 -17.62
CA LYS A 127 2.53 -0.47 -18.80
C LYS A 127 3.78 -1.01 -19.47
N ASP A 128 4.84 -0.23 -19.57
CA ASP A 128 6.08 -0.66 -20.22
C ASP A 128 6.87 -1.62 -19.33
N PHE A 129 6.89 -1.37 -18.02
CA PHE A 129 7.41 -2.32 -17.03
C PHE A 129 6.70 -3.67 -17.15
N LEU A 130 5.38 -3.68 -17.35
CA LEU A 130 4.58 -4.91 -17.48
C LEU A 130 4.96 -5.75 -18.70
N ILE A 131 5.21 -5.11 -19.84
CA ILE A 131 5.66 -5.80 -21.07
C ILE A 131 7.00 -6.50 -20.82
N ALA A 132 7.87 -5.94 -19.97
CA ALA A 132 9.15 -6.56 -19.63
C ALA A 132 9.01 -7.78 -18.70
N ILE A 133 8.09 -7.75 -17.72
CA ILE A 133 7.93 -8.87 -16.78
C ILE A 133 7.16 -10.06 -17.39
N GLU A 134 6.25 -9.82 -18.34
CA GLU A 134 5.51 -10.91 -18.99
C GLU A 134 6.37 -11.72 -19.98
N LYS A 135 7.58 -11.25 -20.29
CA LYS A 135 8.59 -11.97 -21.09
C LYS A 135 9.53 -12.84 -20.25
N ILE A 136 9.35 -12.90 -18.93
CA ILE A 136 10.16 -13.67 -17.97
C ILE A 136 9.28 -14.71 -17.26
#